data_AF-A0A7K9HGM1-F1
#
_entry.id   AF-A0A7K9HGM1-F1
#
_cell.length_a   1.000
_cell.length_b   1.000
_cell.length_c   1.000
_cell.angle_alpha   90.00
_cell.angle_beta   90.00
_cell.angle_gamma   90.00
#
_symmetry.space_group_name_H-M   'P 1'
#
loop_
_entity.id
_entity.type
_entity.pdbx_description
1 polymer ?
#
loop_
_entity_poly.entity_id
_entity_poly.type
_entity_poly.pdbx_seq_one_letter_code
_entity_poly.pdbx_strand_id
1 'polypeptide(L)'
;PEVINGRTHKATVVELSPWVEYEFRVVASNSVGTGEPSRPSALLRTKAAVPLVAPTNISGGGGTRSELVITWEPVPEELQSGEGFGYLVVFRPLGSSTWTKAVMASGEASKYVYRNESITPLSPFEVKVGVYNNEGEGTLSSIAIVYSGEDEPQIAPVGTSAVSISAAEVEVSWQPIEWNKNTGRVLGYEVR
;
A
#
# COMPACT_ATOMS: atom_id res chain seq x y z
N PRO A 1 31.56 5.93 -4.91
CA PRO A 1 32.00 6.36 -6.26
C PRO A 1 33.48 6.02 -6.48
N GLU A 2 33.76 5.25 -7.52
CA GLU A 2 35.12 4.94 -7.94
C GLU A 2 35.83 6.25 -8.35
N VAL A 3 37.05 6.49 -7.85
CA VAL A 3 37.80 7.72 -8.18
C VAL A 3 38.22 7.63 -9.64
N ILE A 4 37.59 8.44 -10.48
CA ILE A 4 37.91 8.52 -11.90
C ILE A 4 39.28 9.20 -12.06
N ASN A 5 40.17 8.58 -12.85
CA ASN A 5 41.50 9.11 -13.13
C ASN A 5 41.43 10.52 -13.73
N GLY A 6 42.30 11.44 -13.31
CA GLY A 6 42.36 12.83 -13.80
C GLY A 6 42.68 13.01 -15.29
N ARG A 7 42.98 11.94 -16.04
CA ARG A 7 43.08 11.95 -17.52
C ARG A 7 41.79 11.51 -18.22
N THR A 8 40.81 11.03 -17.46
CA THR A 8 39.54 10.54 -17.98
C THR A 8 38.52 11.67 -17.97
N HIS A 9 37.96 11.96 -19.14
CA HIS A 9 37.03 13.08 -19.36
C HIS A 9 35.59 12.61 -19.62
N LYS A 10 35.30 11.32 -19.41
CA LYS A 10 33.98 10.71 -19.57
C LYS A 10 33.78 9.61 -18.54
N ALA A 11 32.59 9.52 -17.99
CA ALA A 11 32.17 8.43 -17.12
C ALA A 11 30.70 8.11 -17.36
N THR A 12 30.31 6.88 -17.06
CA THR A 12 28.91 6.43 -17.10
C THR A 12 28.39 6.42 -15.67
N VAL A 13 27.38 7.24 -15.38
CA VAL A 13 26.64 7.15 -14.12
C VAL A 13 25.66 5.98 -14.25
N VAL A 14 25.69 5.08 -13.28
CA VAL A 14 24.86 3.86 -13.24
C VAL A 14 23.88 3.93 -12.09
N GLU A 15 22.91 3.00 -12.05
CA GLU A 15 21.94 2.85 -10.96
C GLU A 15 21.06 4.11 -10.72
N LEU A 16 20.78 4.85 -11.80
CA LEU A 16 19.79 5.94 -11.78
C LEU A 16 18.36 5.38 -11.82
N SER A 17 17.42 6.05 -11.16
CA SER A 17 16.00 5.72 -11.23
C SER A 17 15.45 6.00 -12.64
N PRO A 18 14.67 5.08 -13.23
CA PRO A 18 13.97 5.34 -14.50
C PRO A 18 12.94 6.46 -14.35
N TRP A 19 12.70 7.21 -15.43
CA TRP A 19 11.72 8.30 -15.50
C TRP A 19 11.90 9.49 -14.53
N VAL A 20 13.09 9.65 -13.95
CA VAL A 20 13.41 10.73 -13.00
C VAL A 20 14.29 11.80 -13.65
N GLU A 21 14.07 13.07 -13.30
CA GLU A 21 14.91 14.19 -13.72
C GLU A 21 16.16 14.31 -12.86
N TYR A 22 17.32 14.39 -13.51
CA TYR A 22 18.61 14.57 -12.88
C TYR A 22 19.34 15.81 -13.41
N GLU A 23 20.11 16.44 -12.51
CA GLU A 23 21.23 17.31 -12.85
C GLU A 23 22.54 16.71 -12.34
N PHE A 24 23.64 16.95 -13.06
CA PHE A 24 24.95 16.41 -12.71
C PHE A 24 25.96 17.54 -12.50
N ARG A 25 26.83 17.36 -11.50
CA ARG A 25 28.01 18.22 -11.25
C ARG A 25 29.25 17.36 -11.16
N VAL A 26 30.39 17.92 -11.57
CA VAL A 26 31.69 17.26 -11.48
C VAL A 26 32.56 18.04 -10.51
N VAL A 27 33.31 17.32 -9.68
CA VAL A 27 34.26 17.89 -8.72
C VAL A 27 35.62 17.29 -8.96
N ALA A 28 36.66 18.12 -9.00
CA ALA A 28 38.05 17.67 -9.12
C ALA A 28 38.72 17.60 -7.74
N SER A 29 39.53 16.55 -7.53
CA SER A 29 40.32 16.38 -6.30
C SER A 29 41.78 16.14 -6.65
N ASN A 30 42.69 16.62 -5.80
CA ASN A 30 44.13 16.33 -5.85
C ASN A 30 44.63 15.84 -4.47
N SER A 31 45.94 15.74 -4.26
CA SER A 31 46.52 15.28 -3.00
C SER A 31 46.32 16.23 -1.81
N VAL A 32 45.97 17.51 -2.07
CA VAL A 32 45.71 18.51 -1.02
C VAL A 32 44.23 18.50 -0.62
N GLY A 33 43.32 18.28 -1.58
CA GLY A 33 41.88 18.22 -1.28
C GLY A 33 40.98 18.25 -2.51
N THR A 34 39.70 18.50 -2.26
CA THR A 34 38.61 18.57 -3.24
C THR A 34 38.27 20.03 -3.53
N GLY A 35 38.18 20.39 -4.81
CA GLY A 35 37.85 21.75 -5.25
C GLY A 35 36.36 22.05 -5.28
N GLU A 36 36.01 23.23 -5.79
CA GLU A 36 34.62 23.65 -5.98
C GLU A 36 33.91 22.81 -7.07
N PRO A 37 32.61 22.51 -6.91
CA PRO A 37 31.82 21.85 -7.95
C PRO A 37 31.68 22.68 -9.22
N SER A 38 31.52 22.01 -10.36
CA SER A 38 31.09 22.64 -11.61
C SER A 38 29.69 23.26 -11.47
N ARG A 39 29.32 24.10 -12.44
CA ARG A 39 27.90 24.40 -12.69
C ARG A 39 27.14 23.10 -13.00
N PRO A 40 25.85 22.99 -12.62
CA PRO A 40 25.04 21.82 -12.96
C PRO A 40 24.87 21.70 -14.48
N SER A 41 24.70 20.46 -14.95
CA SER A 41 24.21 20.18 -16.30
C SER A 41 22.79 20.73 -16.49
N ALA A 42 22.31 20.75 -17.74
CA ALA A 42 20.87 20.87 -17.97
C ALA A 42 20.13 19.69 -17.31
N LEU A 43 18.87 19.91 -16.91
CA LEU A 43 17.99 18.85 -16.45
C LEU A 43 17.78 17.82 -17.57
N LEU A 44 17.87 16.55 -17.21
CA LEU A 44 17.66 15.42 -18.11
C LEU A 44 16.81 14.37 -17.41
N ARG A 45 15.71 13.97 -18.03
CA ARG A 45 14.90 12.83 -17.58
C ARG A 45 15.47 11.51 -18.13
N THR A 46 15.62 10.51 -17.26
CA THR A 46 16.00 9.15 -17.66
C THR A 46 14.87 8.48 -18.45
N LYS A 47 15.21 7.46 -19.25
CA LYS A 47 14.18 6.70 -19.99
C LYS A 47 13.25 5.95 -19.03
N ALA A 48 12.02 5.72 -19.48
CA ALA A 48 11.07 4.86 -18.77
C ALA A 48 11.54 3.39 -18.77
N ALA A 49 11.02 2.63 -17.82
CA ALA A 49 11.19 1.18 -17.70
C ALA A 49 9.98 0.59 -16.97
N VAL A 50 9.83 -0.73 -16.96
CA VAL A 50 8.83 -1.39 -16.11
C VAL A 50 9.10 -1.09 -14.62
N PRO A 51 8.06 -0.90 -13.79
CA PRO A 51 8.23 -0.58 -12.39
C PRO A 51 8.65 -1.84 -11.61
N LEU A 52 9.70 -1.72 -10.80
CA LEU A 52 10.27 -2.88 -10.07
C LEU A 52 9.90 -2.90 -8.59
N VAL A 53 9.33 -1.82 -8.07
CA VAL A 53 8.93 -1.69 -6.67
C VAL A 53 7.44 -2.00 -6.55
N ALA A 54 7.11 -3.09 -5.86
CA ALA A 54 5.73 -3.41 -5.50
C ALA A 54 5.26 -2.54 -4.32
N PRO A 55 3.95 -2.26 -4.18
CA PRO A 55 3.42 -1.56 -3.01
C PRO A 55 3.67 -2.35 -1.72
N THR A 56 3.69 -1.63 -0.60
CA THR A 56 3.86 -2.16 0.75
C THR A 56 2.55 -2.15 1.53
N ASN A 57 2.56 -2.73 2.73
CA ASN A 57 1.42 -2.70 3.66
C ASN A 57 0.10 -3.22 3.05
N ILE A 58 0.18 -4.30 2.26
CA ILE A 58 -0.99 -4.98 1.71
C ILE A 58 -1.79 -5.56 2.89
N SER A 59 -2.98 -5.02 3.07
CA SER A 59 -3.89 -5.36 4.15
C SER A 59 -5.32 -5.24 3.66
N GLY A 60 -6.27 -5.40 4.56
CA GLY A 60 -7.67 -5.18 4.27
C GLY A 60 -8.55 -5.69 5.39
N GLY A 61 -9.78 -6.00 5.04
CA GLY A 61 -10.82 -6.36 6.01
C GLY A 61 -11.77 -5.20 6.31
N GLY A 62 -12.84 -5.53 7.04
CA GLY A 62 -14.01 -4.68 7.13
C GLY A 62 -14.81 -4.67 5.83
N GLY A 63 -15.67 -3.67 5.67
CA GLY A 63 -16.71 -3.65 4.64
C GLY A 63 -17.95 -4.43 5.07
N THR A 64 -19.01 -4.34 4.27
CA THR A 64 -20.25 -5.06 4.54
C THR A 64 -20.12 -6.53 4.18
N ARG A 65 -21.14 -7.33 4.54
CA ARG A 65 -21.32 -8.65 3.95
C ARG A 65 -21.20 -8.58 2.42
N SER A 66 -20.58 -9.62 1.86
CA SER A 66 -20.34 -9.77 0.42
C SER A 66 -19.29 -8.81 -0.17
N GLU A 67 -18.49 -8.16 0.68
CA GLU A 67 -17.36 -7.33 0.26
C GLU A 67 -16.02 -7.94 0.64
N LEU A 68 -15.01 -7.69 -0.20
CA LEU A 68 -13.60 -7.86 0.13
C LEU A 68 -12.93 -6.51 -0.09
N VAL A 69 -12.53 -5.87 1.01
CA VAL A 69 -11.79 -4.60 0.99
C VAL A 69 -10.30 -4.91 1.04
N ILE A 70 -9.56 -4.45 0.04
CA ILE A 70 -8.11 -4.59 -0.09
C ILE A 70 -7.49 -3.20 -0.08
N THR A 71 -6.42 -3.02 0.68
CA THR A 71 -5.72 -1.76 0.86
C THR A 71 -4.21 -1.97 0.78
N TRP A 72 -3.49 -0.94 0.34
CA TRP A 72 -2.03 -0.94 0.26
C TRP A 72 -1.50 0.49 0.38
N GLU A 73 -0.20 0.62 0.60
CA GLU A 73 0.50 1.90 0.57
C GLU A 73 0.92 2.23 -0.88
N PRO A 74 0.56 3.42 -1.40
CA PRO A 74 0.96 3.84 -2.75
C PRO A 74 2.47 3.89 -2.93
N VAL A 75 2.92 3.53 -4.14
CA VAL A 75 4.33 3.63 -4.54
C VAL A 75 4.66 5.10 -4.87
N PRO A 76 5.72 5.67 -4.27
CA PRO A 76 6.20 7.02 -4.57
C PRO A 76 6.40 7.27 -6.07
N GLU A 77 6.16 8.51 -6.52
CA GLU A 77 6.22 8.90 -7.94
C GLU A 77 7.56 8.57 -8.60
N GLU A 78 8.66 8.78 -7.88
CA GLU A 78 10.02 8.52 -8.33
C GLU A 78 10.35 7.02 -8.53
N LEU A 79 9.47 6.13 -8.07
CA LEU A 79 9.58 4.67 -8.22
C LEU A 79 8.58 4.09 -9.22
N GLN A 80 7.76 4.94 -9.88
CA GLN A 80 6.78 4.52 -10.88
C GLN A 80 7.39 4.17 -12.24
N SER A 81 8.64 4.58 -12.46
CA SER A 81 9.47 4.24 -13.62
C SER A 81 8.90 4.60 -15.01
N GLY A 82 7.79 5.33 -15.10
CA GLY A 82 7.19 5.72 -16.38
C GLY A 82 5.79 6.28 -16.25
N GLU A 83 5.24 6.75 -17.37
CA GLU A 83 3.85 7.20 -17.46
C GLU A 83 2.85 6.05 -17.44
N GLY A 84 1.58 6.36 -17.13
CA GLY A 84 0.50 5.37 -17.12
C GLY A 84 0.61 4.38 -15.96
N PHE A 85 1.29 4.78 -14.87
CA PHE A 85 1.45 3.93 -13.71
C PHE A 85 0.13 3.61 -13.00
N GLY A 86 0.01 2.37 -12.54
CA GLY A 86 -1.13 1.91 -11.76
C GLY A 86 -0.89 0.56 -11.09
N TYR A 87 -1.95 0.01 -10.50
CA TYR A 87 -1.87 -1.23 -9.72
C TYR A 87 -2.68 -2.38 -10.32
N LEU A 88 -2.19 -3.59 -10.11
CA LEU A 88 -2.85 -4.85 -10.43
C LEU A 88 -3.23 -5.55 -9.13
N VAL A 89 -4.50 -5.53 -8.76
CA VAL A 89 -4.98 -6.25 -7.57
C VAL A 89 -5.36 -7.66 -7.98
N VAL A 90 -4.69 -8.66 -7.42
CA VAL A 90 -4.89 -10.08 -7.76
C VAL A 90 -5.24 -10.85 -6.49
N PHE A 91 -6.40 -11.50 -6.48
CA PHE A 91 -6.92 -12.15 -5.28
C PHE A 91 -7.67 -13.45 -5.59
N ARG A 92 -7.75 -14.34 -4.60
CA ARG A 92 -8.56 -15.56 -4.67
C ARG A 92 -8.97 -16.03 -3.28
N PRO A 93 -10.09 -16.77 -3.13
CA PRO A 93 -10.39 -17.46 -1.88
C PRO A 93 -9.23 -18.38 -1.49
N LEU A 94 -8.89 -18.44 -0.20
CA LEU A 94 -7.82 -19.31 0.30
C LEU A 94 -8.08 -20.77 -0.09
N GLY A 95 -7.11 -21.41 -0.75
CA GLY A 95 -7.23 -22.79 -1.25
C GLY A 95 -7.85 -22.92 -2.65
N SER A 96 -8.36 -21.83 -3.24
CA SER A 96 -8.76 -21.83 -4.65
C SER A 96 -7.53 -21.83 -5.59
N SER A 97 -7.71 -22.34 -6.81
CA SER A 97 -6.68 -22.30 -7.85
C SER A 97 -6.79 -21.07 -8.75
N THR A 98 -7.97 -20.44 -8.83
CA THR A 98 -8.29 -19.40 -9.81
C THR A 98 -8.11 -18.00 -9.22
N TRP A 99 -7.22 -17.21 -9.85
CA TRP A 99 -6.99 -15.81 -9.47
C TRP A 99 -7.96 -14.89 -10.21
N THR A 100 -8.52 -13.93 -9.49
CA THR A 100 -9.24 -12.78 -10.05
C THR A 100 -8.28 -11.60 -10.11
N LYS A 101 -8.28 -10.86 -11.23
CA LYS A 101 -7.41 -9.68 -11.45
C LYS A 101 -8.27 -8.45 -11.69
N ALA A 102 -7.92 -7.35 -11.03
CA ALA A 102 -8.51 -6.03 -11.21
C ALA A 102 -7.41 -4.99 -11.45
N VAL A 103 -7.71 -3.98 -12.28
CA VAL A 103 -6.75 -2.94 -12.69
C VAL A 103 -7.16 -1.61 -12.09
N MET A 104 -6.22 -0.93 -11.43
CA MET A 104 -6.38 0.41 -10.90
C MET A 104 -5.51 1.36 -11.71
N ALA A 105 -6.12 2.17 -12.58
CA ALA A 105 -5.42 3.12 -13.45
C ALA A 105 -5.19 4.48 -12.76
N SER A 106 -4.57 4.45 -11.58
CA SER A 106 -4.16 5.64 -10.84
C SER A 106 -2.99 5.29 -9.92
N GLY A 107 -1.91 6.06 -9.97
CA GLY A 107 -0.76 5.89 -9.09
C GLY A 107 -1.04 6.21 -7.62
N GLU A 108 -2.08 6.99 -7.36
CA GLU A 108 -2.55 7.34 -6.00
C GLU A 108 -3.55 6.33 -5.43
N ALA A 109 -3.94 5.31 -6.20
CA ALA A 109 -4.86 4.30 -5.71
C ALA A 109 -4.23 3.53 -4.55
N SER A 110 -4.98 3.43 -3.44
CA SER A 110 -4.56 2.76 -2.20
C SER A 110 -5.61 1.75 -1.68
N LYS A 111 -6.71 1.60 -2.42
CA LYS A 111 -7.86 0.78 -2.01
C LYS A 111 -8.59 0.20 -3.21
N TYR A 112 -9.04 -1.04 -3.07
CA TYR A 112 -9.96 -1.72 -3.97
C TYR A 112 -11.04 -2.44 -3.16
N VAL A 113 -12.29 -2.37 -3.64
CA VAL A 113 -13.43 -3.05 -3.00
C VAL A 113 -14.05 -3.97 -4.03
N TYR A 114 -13.92 -5.28 -3.79
CA TYR A 114 -14.60 -6.29 -4.58
C TYR A 114 -15.95 -6.62 -3.95
N ARG A 115 -17.02 -6.58 -4.73
CA ARG A 115 -18.39 -6.89 -4.31
C ARG A 115 -18.87 -8.12 -5.05
N ASN A 116 -19.21 -9.17 -4.32
CA ASN A 116 -19.83 -10.35 -4.90
C ASN A 116 -20.69 -11.07 -3.84
N GLU A 117 -21.97 -11.29 -4.17
CA GLU A 117 -22.96 -11.91 -3.29
C GLU A 117 -22.56 -13.32 -2.82
N SER A 118 -21.72 -14.03 -3.59
CA SER A 118 -21.22 -15.35 -3.21
C SER A 118 -20.13 -15.33 -2.13
N ILE A 119 -19.60 -14.15 -1.78
CA ILE A 119 -18.58 -14.04 -0.72
C ILE A 119 -19.24 -14.27 0.64
N THR A 120 -18.82 -15.33 1.30
CA THR A 120 -19.15 -15.60 2.69
C THR A 120 -18.45 -14.60 3.63
N PRO A 121 -19.12 -14.15 4.71
CA PRO A 121 -18.49 -13.29 5.71
C PRO A 121 -17.23 -13.91 6.35
N LEU A 122 -16.27 -13.06 6.74
CA LEU A 122 -15.02 -13.46 7.42
C LEU A 122 -14.28 -14.63 6.75
N SER A 123 -14.36 -14.71 5.43
CA SER A 123 -13.69 -15.73 4.63
C SER A 123 -12.31 -15.24 4.21
N PRO A 124 -11.25 -16.07 4.37
CA PRO A 124 -9.89 -15.66 4.03
C PRO A 124 -9.66 -15.69 2.51
N PHE A 125 -8.98 -14.66 2.01
CA PHE A 125 -8.51 -14.53 0.63
C PHE A 125 -6.98 -14.38 0.62
N GLU A 126 -6.33 -15.03 -0.33
CA GLU A 126 -4.95 -14.70 -0.69
C GLU A 126 -4.98 -13.50 -1.64
N VAL A 127 -4.20 -12.48 -1.32
CA VAL A 127 -4.13 -11.23 -2.06
C VAL A 127 -2.69 -10.89 -2.40
N LYS A 128 -2.45 -10.43 -3.63
CA LYS A 128 -1.23 -9.76 -4.06
C LYS A 128 -1.60 -8.46 -4.77
N VAL A 129 -0.76 -7.44 -4.64
CA VAL A 129 -0.87 -6.21 -5.42
C VAL A 129 0.41 -6.02 -6.21
N GLY A 130 0.29 -5.88 -7.52
CA GLY A 130 1.39 -5.57 -8.42
C GLY A 130 1.29 -4.17 -8.97
N VAL A 131 2.34 -3.79 -9.70
CA VAL A 131 2.44 -2.51 -10.39
C VAL A 131 2.50 -2.71 -11.89
N TYR A 132 2.10 -1.70 -12.65
CA TYR A 132 2.31 -1.64 -14.09
C TYR A 132 2.47 -0.19 -14.52
N ASN A 133 3.05 0.03 -15.69
CA ASN A 133 3.01 1.31 -16.40
C ASN A 133 2.93 1.05 -17.92
N ASN A 134 3.11 2.09 -18.74
CA ASN A 134 3.05 1.95 -20.21
C ASN A 134 4.12 1.01 -20.80
N GLU A 135 5.22 0.73 -20.08
CA GLU A 135 6.26 -0.21 -20.50
C GLU A 135 5.89 -1.67 -20.21
N GLY A 136 4.93 -1.92 -19.30
CA GLY A 136 4.40 -3.25 -19.02
C GLY A 136 4.13 -3.53 -17.54
N GLU A 137 3.91 -4.82 -17.24
CA GLU A 137 3.70 -5.31 -15.88
C GLU A 137 5.02 -5.39 -15.10
N GLY A 138 4.98 -4.93 -13.86
CA GLY A 138 6.11 -4.88 -12.96
C GLY A 138 6.06 -5.95 -11.87
N THR A 139 6.73 -5.65 -10.74
CA THR A 139 6.82 -6.57 -9.60
C THR A 139 5.49 -6.75 -8.88
N LEU A 140 5.22 -7.98 -8.43
CA LEU A 140 4.11 -8.32 -7.53
C LEU A 140 4.57 -8.32 -6.07
N SER A 141 3.69 -7.93 -5.14
CA SER A 141 3.92 -8.08 -3.70
C SER A 141 3.99 -9.55 -3.26
N SER A 142 4.43 -9.76 -2.02
CA SER A 142 4.17 -11.01 -1.31
C SER A 142 2.66 -11.25 -1.12
N ILE A 143 2.28 -12.49 -0.84
CA ILE A 143 0.90 -12.85 -0.51
C ILE A 143 0.55 -12.33 0.87
N ALA A 144 -0.58 -11.62 0.97
CA ALA A 144 -1.25 -11.30 2.22
C ALA A 144 -2.55 -12.11 2.36
N ILE A 145 -2.93 -12.42 3.61
CA ILE A 145 -4.25 -12.98 3.90
C ILE A 145 -5.17 -11.85 4.34
N VAL A 146 -6.27 -11.65 3.61
CA VAL A 146 -7.28 -10.63 3.89
C VAL A 146 -8.62 -11.31 4.07
N TYR A 147 -9.38 -10.90 5.08
CA TYR A 147 -10.72 -11.44 5.34
C TYR A 147 -11.78 -10.58 4.67
N SER A 148 -12.83 -11.21 4.13
CA SER A 148 -14.03 -10.50 3.68
C SER A 148 -14.77 -9.81 4.83
N GLY A 149 -15.63 -8.87 4.49
CA GLY A 149 -16.45 -8.13 5.45
C GLY A 149 -17.42 -9.01 6.25
N GLU A 150 -18.03 -8.41 7.25
CA GLU A 150 -19.03 -9.04 8.11
C GLU A 150 -20.29 -8.18 8.23
N ASP A 151 -21.38 -8.78 8.71
CA ASP A 151 -22.58 -8.01 9.02
C ASP A 151 -22.33 -7.16 10.29
N GLU A 152 -22.89 -5.95 10.31
CA GLU A 152 -22.87 -5.10 11.51
C GLU A 152 -23.56 -5.82 12.67
N PRO A 153 -23.08 -5.65 13.93
CA PRO A 153 -23.78 -6.21 15.09
C PRO A 153 -25.24 -5.73 15.15
N GLN A 154 -26.19 -6.67 15.04
CA GLN A 154 -27.62 -6.37 15.01
C GLN A 154 -28.28 -6.30 16.40
N ILE A 155 -27.50 -6.53 17.47
CA ILE A 155 -27.98 -6.58 18.84
C ILE A 155 -27.35 -5.45 19.65
N ALA A 156 -28.18 -4.72 20.40
CA ALA A 156 -27.72 -3.71 21.36
C ALA A 156 -27.32 -4.35 22.70
N PRO A 157 -26.31 -3.83 23.41
CA PRO A 157 -26.01 -4.24 24.78
C PRO A 157 -27.23 -4.01 25.68
N VAL A 158 -27.54 -4.98 26.54
CA VAL A 158 -28.63 -4.89 27.53
C VAL A 158 -28.07 -4.65 28.93
N GLY A 159 -28.92 -4.24 29.87
CA GLY A 159 -28.51 -4.00 31.25
C GLY A 159 -27.58 -2.79 31.42
N THR A 160 -27.63 -1.83 30.49
CA THR A 160 -26.83 -0.61 30.56
C THR A 160 -27.23 0.20 31.79
N SER A 161 -26.24 0.56 32.62
CA SER A 161 -26.42 1.39 33.81
C SER A 161 -25.27 2.39 33.94
N ALA A 162 -25.52 3.50 34.63
CA ALA A 162 -24.52 4.52 34.87
C ALA A 162 -24.59 5.01 36.32
N VAL A 163 -23.42 5.20 36.94
CA VAL A 163 -23.29 5.66 38.32
C VAL A 163 -22.30 6.83 38.36
N SER A 164 -22.69 7.93 39.02
CA SER A 164 -21.80 9.08 39.25
C SER A 164 -20.78 8.71 40.32
N ILE A 165 -19.50 8.77 40.00
CA ILE A 165 -18.42 8.54 40.96
C ILE A 165 -18.05 9.84 41.66
N SER A 166 -18.05 10.96 40.92
CA SER A 166 -17.71 12.28 41.43
C SER A 166 -18.45 13.38 40.69
N ALA A 167 -18.12 14.64 40.97
CA ALA A 167 -18.65 15.80 40.26
C ALA A 167 -18.25 15.85 38.76
N ALA A 168 -17.27 15.05 38.33
CA ALA A 168 -16.74 15.06 36.97
C ALA A 168 -16.55 13.66 36.36
N GLU A 169 -16.99 12.60 37.03
CA GLU A 169 -16.75 11.21 36.60
C GLU A 169 -18.03 10.39 36.70
N VAL A 170 -18.31 9.62 35.65
CA VAL A 170 -19.42 8.68 35.55
C VAL A 170 -18.87 7.34 35.10
N GLU A 171 -19.21 6.27 35.81
CA GLU A 171 -18.98 4.90 35.37
C GLU A 171 -20.21 4.40 34.62
N VAL A 172 -19.99 3.81 33.44
CA VAL A 172 -21.03 3.18 32.63
C VAL A 172 -20.72 1.70 32.53
N SER A 173 -21.71 0.84 32.79
CA SER A 173 -21.59 -0.61 32.70
C SER A 173 -22.73 -1.19 31.87
N TRP A 174 -22.51 -2.32 31.20
CA TRP A 174 -23.49 -3.03 30.37
C TRP A 174 -23.18 -4.53 30.37
N GLN A 175 -24.17 -5.35 29.98
CA GLN A 175 -23.94 -6.77 29.76
C GLN A 175 -23.24 -7.00 28.42
N PRO A 176 -22.22 -7.87 28.36
CA PRO A 176 -21.55 -8.19 27.11
C PRO A 176 -22.50 -8.91 26.15
N ILE A 177 -22.37 -8.64 24.86
CA ILE A 177 -23.09 -9.37 23.81
C ILE A 177 -22.37 -10.69 23.57
N GLU A 178 -23.07 -11.80 23.80
CA GLU A 178 -22.56 -13.15 23.50
C GLU A 178 -22.36 -13.31 21.98
N TRP A 179 -21.15 -13.72 21.60
CA TRP A 179 -20.82 -13.97 20.21
C TRP A 179 -21.51 -15.22 19.69
N ASN A 180 -22.21 -15.10 18.57
CA ASN A 180 -22.63 -16.24 17.77
C ASN A 180 -22.70 -15.85 16.28
N LYS A 181 -22.92 -16.85 15.41
CA LYS A 181 -22.96 -16.65 13.96
C LYS A 181 -24.04 -15.66 13.50
N ASN A 182 -25.09 -15.43 14.29
CA ASN A 182 -26.17 -14.52 13.96
C ASN A 182 -25.96 -13.12 14.52
N THR A 183 -25.17 -12.96 15.59
CA THR A 183 -24.90 -11.66 16.22
C THR A 183 -23.73 -10.91 15.60
N GLY A 184 -22.90 -11.59 14.79
CA GLY A 184 -21.68 -11.02 14.25
C GLY A 184 -20.59 -10.88 15.31
N ARG A 185 -19.34 -10.61 14.90
CA ARG A 185 -18.26 -10.41 15.86
C ARG A 185 -18.35 -9.02 16.47
N VAL A 186 -18.47 -8.94 17.79
CA VAL A 186 -18.36 -7.67 18.51
C VAL A 186 -16.88 -7.42 18.82
N LEU A 187 -16.27 -6.48 18.11
CA LEU A 187 -14.85 -6.10 18.30
C LEU A 187 -14.65 -5.10 19.46
N GLY A 188 -15.70 -4.39 19.85
CA GLY A 188 -15.69 -3.39 20.91
C GLY A 188 -17.05 -2.70 21.07
N TYR A 189 -17.11 -1.73 21.98
CA TYR A 189 -18.28 -0.91 22.24
C TYR A 189 -17.90 0.57 22.14
N GLU A 190 -18.80 1.41 21.64
CA GLU A 190 -18.65 2.86 21.60
C GLU A 190 -19.60 3.50 22.62
N VAL A 191 -19.06 4.26 23.57
CA VAL A 191 -19.84 5.03 24.56
C VAL A 191 -19.91 6.48 24.09
N ARG A 192 -21.12 7.02 23.97
CA ARG A 192 -21.39 8.40 23.53
C ARG A 192 -22.13 9.19 24.59
#